data_AF-A0A133S216-F1
#
_entry.id   AF-A0A133S216-F1
#
_cell.length_a   1.000
_cell.length_b   1.000
_cell.length_c   1.000
_cell.angle_alpha   90.00
_cell.angle_beta   90.00
_cell.angle_gamma   90.00
#
_symmetry.space_group_name_H-M   'P 1'
#
loop_
_entity.id
_entity.type
_entity.pdbx_description
1 polymer ?
#
loop_
_entity_poly.entity_id
_entity_poly.type
_entity_poly.pdbx_seq_one_letter_code
_entity_poly.pdbx_strand_id
1 'polypeptide(L)'
;MLVVDIKGIVKRLKKNHNTYNPFKICENFDIVVHYEELGEILGFYDVHFRMKSIHLNASMPDDMLPFVCAHELGHSILHPNVNPPFLRKHTLFSIDKIER
;
A
#
# COMPACT_ATOMS: atom_id res chain seq x y z
N MET A 1 22.08 0.80 -8.32
CA MET A 1 20.76 1.45 -8.54
C MET A 1 20.03 0.63 -9.58
N LEU A 2 19.19 -0.31 -9.16
CA LEU A 2 18.32 -1.05 -10.08
C LEU A 2 17.12 -0.16 -10.37
N VAL A 3 16.88 0.16 -11.64
CA VAL A 3 15.64 0.83 -12.05
C VAL A 3 14.53 -0.22 -11.91
N VAL A 4 13.65 -0.03 -10.93
CA VAL A 4 12.50 -0.91 -10.73
C VAL A 4 11.48 -0.62 -11.83
N ASP A 5 11.17 -1.61 -12.67
CA ASP A 5 10.11 -1.49 -13.68
C ASP A 5 8.72 -1.66 -13.04
N ILE A 6 8.22 -0.55 -12.48
CA ILE A 6 6.89 -0.48 -11.85
C ILE A 6 5.80 -0.91 -12.84
N LYS A 7 5.90 -0.47 -14.11
CA LYS A 7 4.90 -0.81 -15.15
C LYS A 7 4.89 -2.32 -15.42
N GLY A 8 6.06 -2.95 -15.46
CA GLY A 8 6.20 -4.39 -15.57
C GLY A 8 5.63 -5.15 -14.36
N ILE A 9 5.85 -4.64 -13.14
CA ILE A 9 5.28 -5.20 -11.91
C ILE A 9 3.75 -5.15 -11.96
N VAL A 10 3.17 -3.98 -12.25
CA VAL A 10 1.71 -3.81 -12.33
C VAL A 10 1.10 -4.73 -13.40
N LYS A 11 1.74 -4.88 -14.57
CA LYS A 11 1.28 -5.81 -15.61
C LYS A 11 1.30 -7.27 -15.13
N ARG A 12 2.33 -7.69 -14.40
CA ARG A 12 2.39 -9.04 -13.82
C ARG A 12 1.34 -9.25 -12.75
N LEU A 13 1.15 -8.29 -11.84
CA LEU A 13 0.10 -8.36 -10.82
C LEU A 13 -1.28 -8.50 -11.46
N LYS A 14 -1.58 -7.67 -12.48
CA LYS A 14 -2.83 -7.79 -13.22
C LYS A 14 -2.99 -9.17 -13.87
N LYS A 15 -1.94 -9.71 -14.48
CA LYS A 15 -1.97 -11.04 -15.11
C LYS A 15 -2.24 -12.14 -14.08
N ASN A 16 -1.62 -12.06 -12.90
CA ASN A 16 -1.70 -13.09 -11.87
C ASN A 16 -3.01 -13.05 -11.07
N HIS A 17 -3.58 -11.86 -10.87
CA HIS A 17 -4.75 -11.64 -10.02
C HIS A 17 -6.02 -11.28 -10.80
N ASN A 18 -5.90 -11.12 -12.13
CA ASN A 18 -6.98 -10.75 -13.05
C ASN A 18 -7.76 -9.47 -12.64
N THR A 19 -7.08 -8.52 -12.02
CA THR A 19 -7.70 -7.30 -11.50
C THR A 19 -6.68 -6.17 -11.35
N TYR A 20 -7.17 -4.92 -11.38
CA TYR A 20 -6.43 -3.73 -10.95
C TYR A 20 -6.92 -3.19 -9.61
N ASN A 21 -7.95 -3.80 -9.02
CA ASN A 21 -8.48 -3.39 -7.73
C ASN A 21 -7.45 -3.75 -6.64
N PRO A 22 -6.87 -2.76 -5.93
CA PRO A 22 -5.82 -3.01 -4.96
C PRO A 22 -6.30 -3.86 -3.80
N PHE A 23 -7.55 -3.69 -3.33
CA PHE A 23 -8.14 -4.50 -2.26
C PHE A 23 -8.18 -5.98 -2.64
N LYS A 24 -8.59 -6.27 -3.89
CA LYS A 24 -8.64 -7.65 -4.37
C LYS A 24 -7.25 -8.26 -4.57
N ILE A 25 -6.25 -7.42 -4.84
CA ILE A 25 -4.85 -7.87 -4.86
C ILE A 25 -4.39 -8.16 -3.42
N CYS A 26 -4.69 -7.29 -2.45
CA CYS A 26 -4.40 -7.52 -1.03
C CYS A 26 -4.97 -8.86 -0.54
N GLU A 27 -6.24 -9.16 -0.86
CA GLU A 27 -6.87 -10.47 -0.55
C GLU A 27 -6.04 -11.64 -1.11
N ASN A 28 -5.60 -11.55 -2.36
CA ASN A 28 -4.81 -12.62 -2.99
C ASN A 28 -3.38 -12.74 -2.43
N PHE A 29 -2.89 -11.75 -1.70
CA PHE A 29 -1.58 -11.73 -1.06
C PHE A 29 -1.66 -12.01 0.45
N ASP A 30 -2.83 -12.39 0.97
CA ASP A 30 -3.09 -12.56 2.40
C ASP A 30 -2.72 -11.30 3.22
N ILE A 31 -2.97 -10.11 2.63
CA ILE A 31 -2.79 -8.82 3.28
C ILE A 31 -4.13 -8.38 3.86
N VAL A 32 -4.19 -8.24 5.18
CA VAL A 32 -5.40 -7.77 5.87
C VAL A 32 -5.50 -6.26 5.72
N VAL A 33 -6.68 -5.76 5.34
CA VAL A 33 -6.95 -4.33 5.23
C VAL A 33 -7.82 -3.89 6.41
N HIS A 34 -7.30 -2.96 7.22
CA HIS A 34 -7.97 -2.37 8.37
C HIS A 34 -8.43 -0.95 8.04
N TYR A 35 -9.57 -0.55 8.62
CA TYR A 35 -10.10 0.82 8.52
C TYR A 35 -10.17 1.40 9.94
N GLU A 36 -9.39 2.45 10.19
CA GLU A 36 -9.15 2.96 11.54
C GLU A 36 -9.14 4.50 11.55
N GLU A 37 -9.41 5.11 12.71
CA GLU A 37 -9.27 6.56 12.89
C GLU A 37 -7.79 6.92 13.08
N LEU A 38 -7.11 7.28 11.98
CA LEU A 38 -5.65 7.49 11.96
C LEU A 38 -5.23 8.97 12.02
N GLY A 39 -6.18 9.89 12.26
CA GLY A 39 -5.92 11.33 12.31
C GLY A 39 -5.40 11.87 10.97
N GLU A 40 -4.18 12.39 10.95
CA GLU A 40 -3.56 12.98 9.75
C GLU A 40 -2.84 11.96 8.84
N ILE A 41 -2.79 10.70 9.27
CA ILE A 41 -2.23 9.60 8.48
C ILE A 41 -3.31 9.09 7.54
N LEU A 42 -3.01 8.95 6.26
CA LEU A 42 -3.95 8.39 5.28
C LEU A 42 -3.91 6.87 5.29
N GLY A 43 -2.73 6.29 5.41
CA GLY A 43 -2.57 4.85 5.56
C GLY A 43 -1.12 4.47 5.80
N PHE A 44 -0.90 3.20 6.14
CA PHE A 44 0.43 2.61 6.27
C PHE A 44 0.36 1.09 6.12
N TYR A 45 1.48 0.51 5.70
CA TYR A 45 1.74 -0.92 5.67
C TYR A 45 2.62 -1.35 6.84
N ASP A 46 2.32 -2.50 7.45
CA ASP A 46 3.19 -3.13 8.42
C ASP A 46 3.26 -4.66 8.29
N VAL A 47 4.23 -5.23 9.01
CA VAL A 47 4.36 -6.68 9.19
C VAL A 47 4.49 -7.01 10.67
N HIS A 48 3.49 -7.69 11.21
CA HIS A 48 3.48 -8.20 12.58
C HIS A 48 3.40 -9.72 12.57
N PHE A 49 4.36 -10.40 13.19
CA PHE A 49 4.43 -11.87 13.24
C PHE A 49 4.31 -12.57 11.86
N ARG A 50 4.91 -11.97 10.82
CA ARG A 50 4.82 -12.41 9.40
C ARG A 50 3.43 -12.23 8.77
N MET A 51 2.45 -11.69 9.48
CA MET A 51 1.18 -11.26 8.92
C MET A 51 1.35 -9.85 8.36
N LYS A 52 0.84 -9.65 7.16
CA LYS A 52 0.91 -8.38 6.43
C LYS A 52 -0.39 -7.63 6.61
N SER A 53 -0.31 -6.36 6.98
CA SER A 53 -1.48 -5.53 7.17
C SER A 53 -1.32 -4.16 6.51
N ILE A 54 -2.42 -3.66 5.94
CA ILE A 54 -2.55 -2.28 5.46
C ILE A 54 -3.63 -1.62 6.30
N HIS A 55 -3.30 -0.49 6.91
CA HIS A 55 -4.21 0.32 7.69
C HIS A 55 -4.59 1.54 6.88
N LEU A 56 -5.89 1.78 6.70
CA LEU A 56 -6.44 2.92 5.97
C LEU A 56 -7.24 3.79 6.92
N ASN A 57 -7.12 5.10 6.77
CA ASN A 57 -7.86 6.04 7.58
C ASN A 57 -9.36 6.03 7.21
N ALA A 58 -10.20 5.66 8.17
CA ALA A 58 -11.66 5.62 8.02
C ALA A 58 -12.28 7.01 7.76
N SER A 59 -11.59 8.08 8.15
CA SER A 59 -12.04 9.46 7.93
C SER A 59 -11.68 10.02 6.54
N MET A 60 -11.00 9.26 5.68
CA MET A 60 -10.64 9.72 4.34
C MET A 60 -11.83 9.60 3.37
N PRO A 61 -11.90 10.45 2.32
CA PRO A 61 -12.87 10.30 1.24
C PRO A 61 -12.78 8.94 0.52
N ASP A 62 -13.91 8.35 0.16
CA ASP A 62 -13.99 7.02 -0.48
C ASP A 62 -13.23 6.93 -1.82
N ASP A 63 -13.11 8.03 -2.55
CA ASP A 63 -12.36 8.12 -3.80
C ASP A 63 -10.83 8.06 -3.59
N MET A 64 -10.36 8.38 -2.38
CA MET A 64 -8.96 8.25 -2.00
C MET A 64 -8.59 6.82 -1.58
N LEU A 65 -9.55 6.02 -1.11
CA LEU A 65 -9.29 4.67 -0.60
C LEU A 65 -8.52 3.78 -1.60
N PRO A 66 -8.91 3.67 -2.89
CA PRO A 66 -8.16 2.86 -3.84
C PRO A 66 -6.74 3.37 -4.08
N PHE A 67 -6.54 4.70 -4.07
CA PHE A 67 -5.22 5.29 -4.27
C PHE A 67 -4.27 4.94 -3.12
N VAL A 68 -4.70 5.19 -1.87
CA VAL A 68 -3.90 4.91 -0.68
C VAL A 68 -3.64 3.42 -0.54
N CYS A 69 -4.65 2.58 -0.74
CA CYS A 69 -4.49 1.13 -0.71
C CYS A 69 -3.49 0.63 -1.77
N ALA A 70 -3.55 1.16 -3.00
CA ALA A 70 -2.59 0.82 -4.05
C ALA A 70 -1.16 1.26 -3.71
N HIS A 71 -1.01 2.41 -3.06
CA HIS A 71 0.27 2.93 -2.60
C HIS A 71 0.91 1.99 -1.57
N GLU A 72 0.18 1.64 -0.50
CA GLU A 72 0.66 0.74 0.55
C GLU A 72 0.89 -0.70 0.04
N LEU A 73 0.04 -1.17 -0.87
CA LEU A 73 0.25 -2.44 -1.56
C LEU A 73 1.58 -2.42 -2.35
N GLY A 74 1.90 -1.31 -3.01
CA GLY A 74 3.18 -1.08 -3.65
C GLY A 74 4.35 -1.29 -2.69
N HIS A 75 4.28 -0.70 -1.50
CA HIS A 75 5.28 -0.90 -0.44
C HIS A 75 5.39 -2.37 0.00
N SER A 76 4.27 -3.06 0.20
CA SER A 76 4.27 -4.48 0.61
C SER A 76 4.94 -5.42 -0.40
N ILE A 77 4.95 -5.04 -1.69
CA ILE A 77 5.51 -5.82 -2.79
C ILE A 77 6.96 -5.45 -3.05
N LEU A 78 7.27 -4.14 -3.02
CA LEU A 78 8.60 -3.61 -3.33
C LEU A 78 9.56 -3.68 -2.15
N HIS A 79 9.03 -3.55 -0.93
CA HIS A 79 9.79 -3.44 0.32
C HIS A 79 9.29 -4.39 1.41
N PRO A 80 9.17 -5.71 1.14
CA PRO A 80 8.53 -6.67 2.06
C PRO A 80 9.25 -6.89 3.40
N ASN A 81 10.50 -6.41 3.54
CA ASN A 81 11.34 -6.58 4.74
C ASN A 81 11.59 -5.26 5.48
N VAL A 82 10.91 -4.18 5.10
CA VAL A 82 11.05 -2.86 5.72
C VAL A 82 9.66 -2.37 6.07
N ASN A 83 9.41 -2.00 7.33
CA ASN A 83 8.20 -1.25 7.68
C ASN A 83 8.37 0.16 7.10
N PRO A 84 7.65 0.53 6.04
CA PRO A 84 7.77 1.86 5.47
C PRO A 84 7.22 2.88 6.48
N PRO A 85 7.69 4.14 6.43
CA PRO A 85 6.99 5.21 7.11
C PRO A 85 5.57 5.37 6.54
N PHE A 86 4.70 6.01 7.28
CA PHE A 86 3.27 6.16 6.98
C PHE A 86 2.97 7.33 6.03
N LEU A 87 1.94 7.18 5.20
CA LEU A 87 1.47 8.21 4.26
C LEU A 87 0.71 9.32 5.02
N ARG A 88 1.10 10.59 4.86
CA ARG A 88 0.40 11.74 5.50
C ARG A 88 -0.46 12.53 4.53
N LYS A 89 -1.58 13.05 5.05
CA LYS A 89 -2.61 13.81 4.33
C LYS A 89 -2.08 15.06 3.60
N HIS A 90 -1.11 15.75 4.18
CA HIS A 90 -0.59 17.02 3.65
C HIS A 90 0.55 16.88 2.66
N THR A 91 1.24 15.74 2.64
CA THR A 91 2.39 15.51 1.75
C THR A 91 2.05 14.56 0.62
N LEU A 92 1.06 13.66 0.79
CA LEU A 92 0.82 12.51 -0.11
C LEU A 92 2.10 11.68 -0.35
N PHE A 93 3.04 11.80 0.57
CA PHE A 93 4.36 11.18 0.56
C PHE A 93 4.65 10.69 1.98
N SER A 94 5.10 9.45 2.08
CA SER A 94 5.70 8.86 3.26
C SER A 94 7.00 9.60 3.59
N ILE A 95 7.23 9.95 4.86
CA ILE A 95 8.28 10.92 5.28
C ILE A 95 9.71 10.35 5.17
N ASP A 96 10.00 9.37 4.32
CA ASP A 96 11.39 9.02 4.04
C ASP A 96 11.67 8.51 2.63
N LYS A 97 12.95 8.62 2.26
CA LYS A 97 13.66 8.42 0.96
C LYS A 97 13.31 7.20 0.07
N ILE A 98 12.30 6.40 0.41
CA ILE A 98 11.91 5.17 -0.30
C ILE A 98 11.08 5.49 -1.55
N GLU A 99 10.37 6.62 -1.55
CA GLU A 99 9.55 7.05 -2.67
C GLU A 99 10.41 7.62 -3.80
N ARG A 100 10.30 7.02 -5.00
CA ARG A 100 10.96 7.46 -6.24
C ARG A 100 10.03 7.39 -7.42
#